data_AF-A0A1M6JT24-F1
#
_entry.id   AF-A0A1M6JT24-F1
#
_cell.length_a   1.000
_cell.length_b   1.000
_cell.length_c   1.000
_cell.angle_alpha   90.00
_cell.angle_beta   90.00
_cell.angle_gamma   90.00
#
_symmetry.space_group_name_H-M   'P 1'
#
loop_
_entity.id
_entity.type
_entity.pdbx_description
1 polymer ?
#
loop_
_entity_poly.entity_id
_entity_poly.type
_entity_poly.pdbx_seq_one_letter_code
_entity_poly.pdbx_strand_id
1 'polypeptide(L)'
;MFTVGIADPMMKRRHEIILPELLRREGFEVTVHEPGTPITADGFEIAIYALAEETLLTRGRIFLDWAAIGGGQDGTMRRLWTDMPVVMISFGFPYYLYDAPRVPTYINAWATMDPMQHAVVDLLLGRASWQGKSPVDAFVVPDAHY
;
A
#
# COMPACT_ATOMS: atom_id res chain seq x y z
N MET A 1 -9.05 3.91 0.81
CA MET A 1 -7.60 3.79 0.52
C MET A 1 -6.80 4.22 1.74
N PHE A 2 -5.80 3.45 2.13
CA PHE A 2 -4.88 3.72 3.22
C PHE A 2 -3.53 4.14 2.65
N THR A 3 -3.04 5.31 3.05
CA THR A 3 -1.69 5.76 2.68
C THR A 3 -1.21 6.79 3.69
N VAL A 4 0.11 6.82 3.89
CA VAL A 4 0.82 7.85 4.66
C VAL A 4 1.65 8.75 3.75
N GLY A 5 1.40 8.72 2.44
CA GLY A 5 2.19 9.46 1.45
C GLY A 5 3.60 8.90 1.22
N ILE A 6 4.31 9.54 0.29
CA ILE A 6 5.68 9.24 -0.09
C ILE A 6 6.63 9.81 0.96
N ALA A 7 7.40 8.95 1.63
CA ALA A 7 8.36 9.41 2.62
C ALA A 7 9.58 10.06 1.96
N ASP A 8 9.91 11.29 2.35
CA ASP A 8 11.12 12.01 1.94
C ASP A 8 12.01 12.22 3.19
N PRO A 9 13.00 11.34 3.42
CA PRO A 9 13.88 11.43 4.59
C PRO A 9 14.78 12.66 4.59
N MET A 10 15.12 13.18 3.41
CA MET A 10 16.02 14.34 3.29
C MET A 10 15.32 15.61 3.78
N MET A 11 14.06 15.77 3.41
CA MET A 11 13.25 16.93 3.80
C MET A 11 12.42 16.70 5.06
N LYS A 12 12.45 15.48 5.63
CA LYS A 12 11.67 15.07 6.81
C LYS A 12 10.18 15.38 6.66
N ARG A 13 9.65 15.16 5.46
CA ARG A 13 8.23 15.37 5.13
C ARG A 13 7.68 14.20 4.33
N ARG A 14 6.37 14.23 4.12
CA ARG A 14 5.65 13.27 3.27
C ARG A 14 5.03 14.03 2.11
N HIS A 15 5.14 13.49 0.91
CA HIS A 15 4.46 14.01 -0.27
C HIS A 15 3.22 13.17 -0.55
N GLU A 16 2.24 13.75 -1.22
CA GLU A 16 1.04 13.01 -1.60
C GLU A 16 1.37 12.02 -2.72
N ILE A 17 0.76 10.84 -2.63
CA ILE A 17 0.67 9.88 -3.72
C ILE A 17 -0.48 10.31 -4.63
N ILE A 18 -0.26 10.31 -5.95
CA ILE A 18 -1.29 10.71 -6.94
C ILE A 18 -2.28 9.58 -7.25
N LEU A 19 -2.02 8.34 -6.80
CA LEU A 19 -2.88 7.17 -7.02
C LEU A 19 -4.38 7.39 -6.72
N PRO A 20 -4.81 8.05 -5.61
CA PRO A 20 -6.23 8.31 -5.38
C PRO A 20 -6.86 9.11 -6.51
N GLU A 21 -6.16 10.13 -7.01
CA GLU A 21 -6.64 10.99 -8.09
C GLU A 21 -6.66 10.27 -9.43
N LEU A 22 -5.66 9.43 -9.69
CA LEU A 22 -5.66 8.59 -10.89
C LEU A 22 -6.87 7.65 -10.92
N LEU A 23 -7.19 6.99 -9.81
CA LEU A 23 -8.37 6.13 -9.72
C LEU A 23 -9.68 6.91 -9.85
N ARG A 24 -9.79 8.12 -9.28
CA ARG A 24 -10.98 8.96 -9.45
C ARG A 24 -11.22 9.31 -10.93
N ARG A 25 -10.16 9.57 -11.70
CA ARG A 25 -10.25 9.85 -13.15
C ARG A 25 -10.75 8.66 -13.96
N GLU A 26 -10.53 7.45 -13.46
CA GLU A 26 -11.05 6.21 -14.05
C GLU A 26 -12.52 5.95 -13.65
N GLY A 27 -13.12 6.86 -12.86
CA GLY A 27 -14.53 6.81 -12.46
C GLY A 27 -14.79 6.13 -11.11
N PHE A 28 -13.75 5.76 -10.35
CA PHE A 28 -13.93 5.19 -9.01
C PHE A 28 -14.23 6.28 -7.97
N GLU A 29 -15.12 5.97 -7.03
CA GLU A 29 -15.26 6.74 -5.81
C GLU A 29 -14.14 6.35 -4.84
N VAL A 30 -13.26 7.30 -4.50
CA VAL A 30 -12.09 7.03 -3.65
C VAL A 30 -12.12 7.88 -2.40
N THR A 31 -12.29 7.22 -1.26
CA THR A 31 -12.09 7.79 0.07
C THR A 31 -10.69 7.46 0.56
N VAL A 32 -9.91 8.48 0.92
CA VAL A 32 -8.63 8.30 1.62
C VAL A 32 -8.93 8.27 3.11
N HIS A 33 -8.49 7.20 3.79
CA HIS A 33 -8.73 7.02 5.21
C HIS A 33 -7.96 8.06 6.02
N GLU A 34 -8.65 8.69 6.97
CA GLU A 34 -8.06 9.57 7.96
C GLU A 34 -7.70 8.77 9.21
N PRO A 35 -6.42 8.68 9.60
CA PRO A 35 -6.02 7.92 10.78
C PRO A 35 -6.74 8.36 12.04
N GLY A 36 -7.24 7.39 12.81
CA GLY A 36 -8.00 7.64 14.04
C GLY A 36 -9.53 7.67 13.83
N THR A 37 -9.99 7.62 12.58
CA THR A 37 -11.39 7.35 12.27
C THR A 37 -11.66 5.84 12.26
N PRO A 38 -12.92 5.38 12.46
CA PRO A 38 -13.24 3.97 12.41
C PRO A 38 -12.90 3.31 11.06
N ILE A 39 -12.32 2.12 11.10
CA ILE A 39 -12.03 1.31 9.90
C ILE A 39 -13.12 0.26 9.72
N THR A 40 -14.05 0.52 8.79
CA THR A 40 -15.14 -0.39 8.39
C THR A 40 -15.08 -0.71 6.90
N ALA A 41 -15.64 -1.87 6.55
CA ALA A 41 -15.88 -2.27 5.16
C ALA A 41 -17.19 -1.69 4.60
N ASP A 42 -18.07 -1.17 5.46
CA ASP A 42 -19.40 -0.70 5.04
C ASP A 42 -19.31 0.40 3.99
N GLY A 43 -20.04 0.22 2.88
CA GLY A 43 -20.06 1.16 1.76
C GLY A 43 -18.83 1.12 0.85
N PHE A 44 -17.93 0.13 1.01
CA PHE A 44 -16.75 -0.03 0.16
C PHE A 44 -16.68 -1.44 -0.45
N GLU A 45 -16.19 -1.53 -1.67
CA GLU A 45 -16.04 -2.80 -2.41
C GLU A 45 -14.61 -3.34 -2.37
N ILE A 46 -13.63 -2.45 -2.18
CA ILE A 46 -12.20 -2.79 -2.15
C ILE A 46 -11.44 -1.83 -1.23
N ALA A 47 -10.48 -2.36 -0.45
CA ALA A 47 -9.51 -1.55 0.25
C ALA A 47 -8.14 -1.63 -0.42
N ILE A 48 -7.50 -0.47 -0.61
CA ILE A 48 -6.14 -0.37 -1.14
C ILE A 48 -5.22 0.20 -0.06
N TYR A 49 -4.15 -0.51 0.27
CA TYR A 49 -3.03 0.00 1.08
C TYR A 49 -1.90 0.42 0.14
N ALA A 50 -1.67 1.72 -0.02
CA ALA A 50 -0.63 2.27 -0.89
C ALA A 50 0.54 2.79 -0.03
N LEU A 51 1.61 2.00 0.02
CA LEU A 51 2.78 2.20 0.88
C LEU A 51 3.95 2.72 0.04
N ALA A 52 4.45 3.91 0.37
CA ALA A 52 5.44 4.61 -0.45
C ALA A 52 6.68 5.01 0.35
N GLU A 53 7.31 4.05 1.02
CA GLU A 53 8.66 4.22 1.59
C GLU A 53 9.70 3.55 0.68
N GLU A 54 10.75 4.30 0.33
CA GLU A 54 11.89 3.80 -0.45
C GLU A 54 13.03 3.30 0.44
N THR A 55 13.77 2.31 -0.05
CA THR A 55 14.98 1.77 0.59
C THR A 55 16.17 2.72 0.43
N LEU A 56 16.14 3.82 1.17
CA LEU A 56 17.18 4.85 1.13
C LEU A 56 18.32 4.52 2.10
N LEU A 57 19.57 4.82 1.74
CA LEU A 57 20.75 4.61 2.60
C LEU A 57 20.68 5.42 3.91
N THR A 58 19.87 6.47 3.95
CA THR A 58 19.61 7.29 5.15
C THR A 58 18.58 6.66 6.09
N ARG A 59 17.99 5.52 5.72
CA ARG A 59 16.93 4.82 6.46
C ARG A 59 17.39 3.40 6.82
N GLY A 60 17.84 3.22 8.06
CA GLY A 60 18.36 1.92 8.52
C GLY A 60 17.31 0.81 8.69
N ARG A 61 16.00 1.15 8.72
CA ARG A 61 14.90 0.18 8.81
C ARG A 61 13.62 0.74 8.19
N ILE A 62 12.82 -0.14 7.59
CA ILE A 62 11.47 0.13 7.12
C ILE A 62 10.59 -1.01 7.63
N PHE A 63 9.46 -0.64 8.25
CA PHE A 63 8.45 -1.53 8.78
C PHE A 63 7.08 -0.92 8.52
N LEU A 64 6.05 -1.74 8.45
CA LEU A 64 4.68 -1.28 8.34
C LEU A 64 4.21 -0.67 9.66
N ASP A 65 4.03 0.66 9.67
CA ASP A 65 3.49 1.36 10.83
C ASP A 65 1.96 1.34 10.79
N TRP A 66 1.38 0.29 11.37
CA TRP A 66 -0.06 0.12 11.49
C TRP A 66 -0.73 1.25 12.28
N ALA A 67 -0.02 1.87 13.23
CA ALA A 67 -0.57 2.97 14.03
C ALA A 67 -0.64 4.25 13.22
N ALA A 68 0.37 4.54 12.38
CA ALA A 68 0.32 5.67 11.46
C ALA A 68 -0.78 5.51 10.38
N ILE A 69 -1.10 4.27 10.01
CA ILE A 69 -2.13 3.98 9.01
C ILE A 69 -3.53 4.06 9.60
N GLY A 70 -3.81 3.31 10.67
CA GLY A 70 -5.17 3.19 11.19
C GLY A 70 -5.51 4.19 12.29
N GLY A 71 -4.51 4.64 13.04
CA GLY A 71 -4.69 5.48 14.23
C GLY A 71 -5.38 4.75 15.39
N GLY A 72 -5.04 5.16 16.62
CA GLY A 72 -5.58 4.56 17.84
C GLY A 72 -5.23 3.07 18.00
N GLN A 73 -5.65 2.48 19.13
CA GLN A 73 -5.41 1.06 19.40
C GLN A 73 -6.24 0.16 18.49
N ASP A 74 -7.52 0.48 18.32
CA ASP A 74 -8.45 -0.35 17.54
C ASP A 74 -8.09 -0.37 16.05
N GLY A 75 -7.79 0.80 15.46
CA GLY A 75 -7.38 0.90 14.06
C GLY A 75 -6.08 0.15 13.77
N THR A 76 -5.12 0.19 14.71
CA THR A 76 -3.84 -0.53 14.61
C THR A 76 -4.04 -2.05 14.55
N MET A 77 -5.05 -2.58 15.24
CA MET A 77 -5.34 -4.01 15.31
C MET A 77 -6.26 -4.51 14.18
N ARG A 78 -6.88 -3.59 13.44
CA ARG A 78 -7.86 -3.93 12.39
C ARG A 78 -7.17 -4.40 11.11
N ARG A 79 -7.68 -5.48 10.51
CA ARG A 79 -7.29 -5.98 9.18
C ARG A 79 -8.54 -6.14 8.34
N LEU A 80 -8.69 -5.34 7.28
CA LEU A 80 -9.89 -5.37 6.44
C LEU A 80 -9.99 -6.61 5.56
N TRP A 81 -8.90 -7.33 5.33
CA TRP A 81 -8.88 -8.51 4.46
C TRP A 81 -9.62 -9.72 5.03
N THR A 82 -10.11 -9.65 6.27
CA THR A 82 -11.06 -10.63 6.80
C THR A 82 -12.49 -10.38 6.34
N ASP A 83 -12.80 -9.15 5.90
CA ASP A 83 -14.17 -8.68 5.70
C ASP A 83 -14.44 -8.23 4.26
N MET A 84 -13.41 -7.86 3.50
CA MET A 84 -13.54 -7.37 2.13
C MET A 84 -12.28 -7.65 1.29
N PRO A 85 -12.35 -7.54 -0.05
CA PRO A 85 -11.17 -7.58 -0.91
C PRO A 85 -10.15 -6.49 -0.55
N VAL A 86 -8.87 -6.88 -0.46
CA VAL A 86 -7.78 -5.96 -0.14
C VAL A 86 -6.61 -6.15 -1.09
N VAL A 87 -6.07 -5.03 -1.57
CA VAL A 87 -4.82 -4.97 -2.31
C VAL A 87 -3.82 -4.12 -1.52
N MET A 88 -2.63 -4.65 -1.28
CA MET A 88 -1.50 -3.90 -0.75
C MET A 88 -0.46 -3.68 -1.84
N ILE A 89 -0.08 -2.42 -2.04
CA ILE A 89 0.84 -1.98 -3.08
C ILE A 89 2.03 -1.31 -2.40
N SER A 90 3.21 -1.87 -2.64
CA SER A 90 4.47 -1.27 -2.23
C SER A 90 5.10 -0.50 -3.39
N PHE A 91 5.33 0.79 -3.20
CA PHE A 91 6.02 1.66 -4.15
C PHE A 91 7.51 1.82 -3.82
N GLY A 92 8.12 0.89 -3.08
CA GLY A 92 9.55 0.95 -2.79
C GLY A 92 10.03 -0.27 -2.02
N PHE A 93 9.78 -0.29 -0.71
CA PHE A 93 10.21 -1.37 0.18
C PHE A 93 9.50 -2.70 -0.09
N PRO A 94 10.19 -3.76 -0.54
CA PRO A 94 9.52 -4.93 -1.13
C PRO A 94 9.10 -6.02 -0.13
N TYR A 95 9.30 -5.79 1.17
CA TYR A 95 9.19 -6.82 2.21
C TYR A 95 8.04 -6.58 3.22
N TYR A 96 6.97 -5.87 2.82
CA TYR A 96 5.85 -5.61 3.73
C TYR A 96 5.06 -6.88 4.12
N LEU A 97 5.20 -7.98 3.39
CA LEU A 97 4.67 -9.29 3.79
C LEU A 97 5.28 -9.80 5.10
N TYR A 98 6.42 -9.27 5.54
CA TYR A 98 6.94 -9.53 6.89
C TYR A 98 5.95 -9.05 7.96
N ASP A 99 5.34 -7.87 7.79
CA ASP A 99 4.41 -7.25 8.74
C ASP A 99 2.92 -7.54 8.45
N ALA A 100 2.62 -7.91 7.20
CA ALA A 100 1.29 -8.18 6.68
C ALA A 100 1.25 -9.54 5.94
N PRO A 101 1.64 -10.66 6.58
CA PRO A 101 1.84 -11.94 5.89
C PRO A 101 0.59 -12.45 5.16
N ARG A 102 -0.59 -12.24 5.73
CA ARG A 102 -1.86 -12.76 5.21
C ARG A 102 -2.65 -11.80 4.32
N VAL A 103 -2.00 -10.76 3.79
CA VAL A 103 -2.69 -9.87 2.86
C VAL A 103 -2.97 -10.62 1.55
N PRO A 104 -4.23 -10.66 1.06
CA PRO A 104 -4.63 -11.59 0.00
C PRO A 104 -4.11 -11.19 -1.38
N THR A 105 -3.76 -9.92 -1.59
CA THR A 105 -3.17 -9.45 -2.84
C THR A 105 -2.07 -8.45 -2.53
N TYR A 106 -0.85 -8.76 -2.97
CA TYR A 106 0.34 -7.94 -2.76
C TYR A 106 1.03 -7.61 -4.08
N ILE A 107 1.33 -6.34 -4.30
CA ILE A 107 1.98 -5.82 -5.51
C ILE A 107 3.26 -5.08 -5.11
N ASN A 108 4.38 -5.47 -5.70
CA ASN A 108 5.62 -4.68 -5.67
C ASN A 108 5.73 -3.82 -6.94
N ALA A 109 5.65 -2.50 -6.77
CA ALA A 109 5.77 -1.48 -7.80
C ALA A 109 7.13 -0.76 -7.81
N TRP A 110 8.00 -1.00 -6.82
CA TRP A 110 9.44 -0.65 -6.80
C TRP A 110 9.83 0.82 -6.73
N ALA A 111 8.98 1.76 -7.16
CA ALA A 111 9.32 3.19 -7.18
C ALA A 111 8.12 4.09 -6.86
N THR A 112 8.37 5.22 -6.19
CA THR A 112 7.31 6.14 -5.74
C THR A 112 6.87 7.16 -6.78
N MET A 113 7.64 7.31 -7.86
CA MET A 113 7.42 8.32 -8.90
C MET A 113 6.08 8.17 -9.62
N ASP A 114 5.51 9.31 -10.06
CA ASP A 114 4.22 9.39 -10.75
C ASP A 114 4.08 8.41 -11.93
N PRO A 115 5.07 8.23 -12.83
CA PRO A 115 4.95 7.25 -13.92
C PRO A 115 4.75 5.81 -13.44
N MET A 116 5.30 5.45 -12.27
CA MET A 116 5.08 4.12 -11.69
C MET A 116 3.66 3.97 -11.16
N GLN A 117 3.11 5.03 -10.56
CA GLN A 117 1.73 5.04 -10.10
C GLN A 117 0.74 4.93 -11.28
N HIS A 118 1.02 5.61 -12.39
CA HIS A 118 0.29 5.42 -13.65
C HIS A 118 0.35 3.97 -14.14
N ALA A 119 1.54 3.37 -14.17
CA ALA A 119 1.71 1.98 -14.60
C ALA A 119 0.93 0.99 -13.70
N VAL A 120 0.90 1.23 -12.39
CA VAL A 120 0.09 0.43 -11.46
C VAL A 120 -1.40 0.52 -11.81
N VAL A 121 -1.92 1.72 -12.11
CA VAL A 121 -3.33 1.88 -12.52
C VAL A 121 -3.63 1.13 -13.82
N ASP A 122 -2.76 1.22 -14.82
CA ASP A 122 -2.91 0.48 -16.07
C ASP A 122 -2.93 -1.04 -15.86
N LEU A 123 -2.08 -1.54 -14.96
CA LEU A 123 -2.02 -2.96 -14.61
C LEU A 123 -3.25 -3.42 -13.82
N LEU A 124 -3.74 -2.62 -12.87
CA LEU A 124 -4.96 -2.90 -12.11
C LEU A 124 -6.19 -2.94 -13.03
N LEU A 125 -6.22 -2.11 -14.06
CA LEU A 125 -7.31 -2.04 -15.04
C LEU A 125 -7.14 -3.00 -16.22
N GLY A 126 -6.11 -3.85 -16.20
CA GLY A 126 -5.87 -4.85 -17.23
C GLY A 126 -5.44 -4.28 -18.59
N ARG A 127 -5.00 -3.01 -18.64
CA ARG A 127 -4.47 -2.35 -19.84
C ARG A 127 -3.03 -2.73 -20.15
N ALA A 128 -2.32 -3.26 -19.15
CA ALA A 128 -0.96 -3.77 -19.27
C ALA A 128 -0.86 -5.17 -18.63
N SER A 129 0.23 -5.88 -18.92
CA SER A 129 0.50 -7.21 -18.37
C SER A 129 1.54 -7.14 -17.25
N TRP A 130 1.30 -7.86 -16.16
CA TRP A 130 2.26 -8.02 -15.08
C TRP A 130 3.50 -8.79 -15.56
N GLN A 131 4.69 -8.31 -15.20
CA GLN A 131 5.95 -8.99 -15.54
C GLN A 131 6.10 -10.35 -14.82
N GLY A 132 5.36 -10.58 -13.73
CA GLY A 132 5.21 -11.87 -13.04
C GLY A 132 6.45 -12.40 -12.29
N LYS A 133 7.63 -11.78 -12.44
CA LYS A 133 8.87 -12.20 -11.78
C LYS A 133 9.39 -11.12 -10.84
N SER A 134 9.42 -11.44 -9.55
CA SER A 134 10.09 -10.61 -8.55
C SER A 134 11.61 -10.86 -8.58
N PRO A 135 12.46 -9.81 -8.54
CA PRO A 135 13.91 -9.96 -8.41
C PRO A 135 14.36 -10.35 -6.99
N VAL A 136 13.46 -10.26 -6.00
CA VAL A 136 13.71 -10.66 -4.61
C VAL A 136 12.64 -11.62 -4.12
N ASP A 137 12.96 -12.40 -3.10
CA ASP A 137 11.95 -13.15 -2.35
C ASP A 137 11.24 -12.21 -1.36
N ALA A 138 9.97 -11.90 -1.62
CA ALA A 138 9.16 -11.07 -0.72
C ALA A 138 8.59 -11.86 0.47
N PHE A 139 8.59 -13.20 0.40
CA PHE A 139 7.96 -14.10 1.38
C PHE A 139 8.94 -14.50 2.48
N VAL A 140 9.49 -13.50 3.17
CA VAL A 140 10.59 -13.68 4.11
C VAL A 140 10.18 -14.26 5.49
N VAL A 141 8.91 -14.64 5.66
CA VAL A 141 8.37 -15.27 6.87
C VAL A 141 7.44 -16.44 6.50
N PRO A 142 7.37 -17.51 7.31
CA PRO A 142 6.54 -18.67 7.00
C PRO A 142 5.06 -18.36 6.77
N ASP A 143 4.50 -17.42 7.52
CA ASP A 143 3.07 -17.07 7.44
C ASP A 143 2.72 -16.33 6.14
N ALA A 144 3.70 -15.74 5.44
CA ALA A 144 3.45 -15.02 4.18
C ALA A 144 3.10 -15.97 3.02
N HIS A 145 3.37 -17.27 3.16
CA HIS A 145 3.08 -18.28 2.14
C HIS A 145 1.64 -18.82 2.19
N TYR A 146 0.81 -18.36 3.13
CA TYR A 146 -0.55 -18.85 3.37
C TYR A 146 -1.59 -17.74 3.24
#